data_AF-A0A358RJT7-F1
#
_entry.id   AF-A0A358RJT7-F1
#
_cell.length_a   1.000
_cell.length_b   1.000
_cell.length_c   1.000
_cell.angle_alpha   90.00
_cell.angle_beta   90.00
_cell.angle_gamma   90.00
#
_symmetry.space_group_name_H-M   'P 1'
#
loop_
_entity.id
_entity.type
_entity.pdbx_description
1 polymer ?
#
loop_
_entity_poly.entity_id
_entity_poly.type
_entity_poly.pdbx_seq_one_letter_code
_entity_poly.pdbx_strand_id
1 'polypeptide(L)'
;MIEITTKVIATESNINMLAQKISSAHKSTCEDNSKLKILEKSRSDAIKSQTNIIKAIEQGIITSATKNRLNELETLITQYDFDIQQEKAKTQSYLTVEQVKEYLRKFVNADTTDLNVRKLIINTFVRDVILYNDNIVITYNFKDVAGVTQVTKEYVKDIEQQIESADPSAVSFIKSSNISLAMTPTKPNSNELGFCFLRIRDSNVRHCAPQLRCALPYGQAARD
;
A
#
# COMPACT_ATOMS: atom_id res chain seq x y z
N MET A 1 -17.98 7.60 -14.78
CA MET A 1 -16.69 7.17 -14.17
C MET A 1 -16.92 6.34 -12.91
N ILE A 2 -17.48 6.89 -11.83
CA ILE A 2 -17.71 6.16 -10.57
C ILE A 2 -18.54 4.88 -10.79
N GLU A 3 -19.68 4.97 -11.51
CA GLU A 3 -20.51 3.79 -11.82
C GLU A 3 -19.77 2.71 -12.63
N ILE A 4 -18.85 3.12 -13.52
CA ILE A 4 -18.04 2.20 -14.33
C ILE A 4 -17.10 1.43 -13.41
N THR A 5 -16.36 2.16 -12.56
CA THR A 5 -15.45 1.57 -11.58
C THR A 5 -16.18 0.62 -10.63
N THR A 6 -17.36 1.01 -10.12
CA THR A 6 -18.18 0.14 -9.27
C THR A 6 -18.61 -1.12 -10.03
N LYS A 7 -19.09 -1.02 -11.28
CA LYS A 7 -19.50 -2.19 -12.07
C LYS A 7 -18.37 -3.17 -12.35
N VAL A 8 -17.16 -2.68 -12.64
CA VAL A 8 -15.97 -3.53 -12.88
C VAL A 8 -15.62 -4.36 -11.65
N ILE A 9 -15.79 -3.78 -10.45
CA ILE A 9 -15.45 -4.43 -9.17
C ILE A 9 -16.62 -5.29 -8.64
N ALA A 10 -17.87 -4.91 -8.95
CA ALA A 10 -19.09 -5.46 -8.35
C ALA A 10 -19.38 -6.93 -8.67
N THR A 11 -18.79 -7.49 -9.72
CA THR A 11 -19.06 -8.88 -10.09
C THR A 11 -18.53 -9.84 -9.03
N GLU A 12 -19.37 -10.75 -8.54
CA GLU A 12 -19.01 -11.70 -7.48
C GLU A 12 -17.79 -12.57 -7.86
N SER A 13 -17.63 -12.92 -9.14
CA SER A 13 -16.43 -13.59 -9.66
C SER A 13 -15.16 -12.77 -9.44
N ASN A 14 -15.21 -11.46 -9.72
CA ASN A 14 -14.09 -10.54 -9.53
C ASN A 14 -13.76 -10.34 -8.05
N ILE A 15 -14.78 -10.20 -7.20
CA ILE A 15 -14.60 -10.10 -5.74
C ILE A 15 -13.90 -11.35 -5.20
N ASN A 16 -14.32 -12.54 -5.62
CA ASN A 16 -13.71 -13.80 -5.21
C ASN A 16 -12.25 -13.92 -5.70
N MET A 17 -12.00 -13.61 -6.97
CA MET A 17 -10.65 -13.63 -7.54
C MET A 17 -9.72 -12.64 -6.82
N LEU A 18 -10.19 -11.40 -6.60
CA LEU A 18 -9.43 -10.36 -5.90
C LEU A 18 -9.14 -10.77 -4.46
N ALA A 19 -10.14 -11.28 -3.74
CA ALA A 19 -9.96 -11.72 -2.36
C ALA A 19 -8.95 -12.86 -2.24
N GLN A 20 -8.99 -13.85 -3.14
CA GLN A 20 -8.01 -14.92 -3.18
C GLN A 20 -6.59 -14.41 -3.46
N LYS A 21 -6.43 -13.51 -4.45
CA LYS A 21 -5.13 -12.93 -4.79
C LYS A 21 -4.57 -12.08 -3.65
N ILE A 22 -5.38 -11.24 -3.02
CA ILE A 22 -4.97 -10.38 -1.90
C ILE A 22 -4.58 -11.22 -0.69
N SER A 23 -5.40 -12.21 -0.31
CA SER A 23 -5.10 -13.09 0.83
C SER A 23 -3.82 -13.90 0.58
N SER A 24 -3.63 -14.41 -0.65
CA SER A 24 -2.42 -15.15 -1.02
C SER A 24 -1.16 -14.27 -0.99
N ALA A 25 -1.21 -13.07 -1.58
CA ALA A 25 -0.09 -12.13 -1.56
C ALA A 25 0.24 -11.67 -0.13
N HIS A 26 -0.79 -11.42 0.69
CA HIS A 26 -0.64 -11.08 2.11
C HIS A 26 0.02 -12.22 2.88
N LYS A 27 -0.43 -13.46 2.67
CA LYS A 27 0.17 -14.66 3.27
C LYS A 27 1.65 -14.80 2.90
N SER A 28 1.99 -14.69 1.62
CA SER A 28 3.39 -14.76 1.18
C SER A 28 4.26 -13.65 1.78
N THR A 29 3.71 -12.45 1.98
CA THR A 29 4.42 -11.34 2.63
C THR A 29 4.59 -11.59 4.14
N CYS A 30 3.58 -12.12 4.82
CA CYS A 30 3.65 -12.47 6.24
C CYS A 30 4.62 -13.63 6.51
N GLU A 31 4.70 -14.61 5.60
CA GLU A 31 5.60 -15.75 5.68
C GLU A 31 7.07 -15.40 5.45
N ASP A 32 7.38 -14.18 4.98
CA ASP A 32 8.75 -13.70 4.86
C ASP A 32 9.38 -13.47 6.24
N ASN A 33 9.98 -14.55 6.75
CA ASN A 33 10.67 -14.57 8.04
C ASN A 33 12.11 -14.01 7.94
N SER A 34 12.51 -13.41 6.82
CA SER A 34 13.89 -12.93 6.62
C SER A 34 14.25 -11.87 7.66
N LYS A 35 13.36 -10.90 7.88
CA LYS A 35 13.58 -9.84 8.88
C LYS A 35 13.61 -10.39 10.31
N LEU A 36 12.70 -11.32 10.62
CA LEU A 36 12.66 -11.97 11.92
C LEU A 36 13.98 -12.71 12.22
N LYS A 37 14.50 -13.48 11.24
CA LYS A 37 15.78 -14.19 11.37
C LYS A 37 16.96 -13.24 11.59
N ILE A 38 16.98 -12.08 10.92
CA ILE A 38 18.03 -11.07 11.10
C ILE A 38 18.00 -10.50 12.53
N LEU A 39 16.81 -10.21 13.06
CA LEU A 39 16.65 -9.70 14.42
C LEU A 39 17.05 -10.75 15.46
N GLU A 40 16.63 -11.99 15.30
CA GLU A 40 17.01 -13.10 16.20
C GLU A 40 18.53 -13.36 16.20
N LYS A 41 19.16 -13.29 15.03
CA LYS A 41 20.62 -13.37 14.93
C LYS A 41 21.32 -12.21 15.63
N SER A 42 20.87 -10.98 15.39
CA SER A 42 21.45 -9.77 16.01
C SER A 42 21.35 -9.82 17.54
N ARG A 43 20.20 -10.28 18.06
CA ARG A 43 20.01 -10.54 19.49
C ARG A 43 20.98 -11.60 20.02
N SER A 44 21.12 -12.73 19.32
CA SER A 44 22.04 -13.80 19.72
C SER A 44 23.49 -13.29 19.80
N ASP A 45 23.92 -12.48 18.84
CA ASP A 45 25.27 -11.92 18.82
C ASP A 45 25.51 -10.87 19.93
N ALA A 46 24.49 -10.09 20.29
CA ALA A 46 24.52 -9.21 21.46
C ALA A 46 24.64 -10.00 22.77
N ILE A 47 23.88 -11.09 22.94
CA ILE A 47 23.94 -11.97 24.12
C ILE A 47 25.30 -12.65 24.25
N LYS A 48 25.89 -13.11 23.13
CA LYS A 48 27.25 -13.67 23.13
C LYS A 48 28.27 -12.63 23.58
N SER A 49 28.14 -11.40 23.09
CA SER A 49 29.01 -10.29 23.48
C SER A 49 28.88 -9.98 24.98
N GLN A 50 27.66 -9.99 25.51
CA GLN A 50 27.40 -9.79 26.94
C GLN A 50 28.01 -10.93 27.78
N THR A 51 27.85 -12.18 27.35
CA THR A 51 28.43 -13.36 28.01
C THR A 51 29.96 -13.29 28.03
N ASN A 52 30.59 -12.80 26.97
CA ASN A 52 32.04 -12.60 26.93
C ASN A 52 32.51 -11.56 27.95
N ILE A 53 31.75 -10.48 28.15
CA ILE A 53 32.05 -9.48 29.20
C ILE A 53 31.88 -10.08 30.59
N ILE A 54 30.82 -10.87 30.81
CA ILE A 54 30.59 -11.56 32.10
C ILE A 54 31.76 -12.49 32.42
N LYS A 55 32.25 -13.27 31.44
CA LYS A 55 33.45 -14.11 31.61
C LYS A 55 34.71 -13.32 31.95
N ALA A 56 34.88 -12.13 31.39
CA ALA A 56 36.01 -11.26 31.74
C ALA A 56 35.91 -10.75 33.19
N ILE A 57 34.69 -10.45 33.66
CA ILE A 57 34.41 -10.08 35.05
C ILE A 57 34.72 -11.25 35.99
N GLU A 58 34.34 -12.48 35.63
CA GLU A 58 34.68 -13.71 36.40
C GLU A 58 36.18 -13.92 36.55
N GLN A 59 36.98 -13.47 35.57
CA GLN A 59 38.45 -13.49 35.61
C GLN A 59 39.06 -12.32 36.40
N GLY A 60 38.23 -11.43 36.95
CA GLY A 60 38.67 -10.26 37.71
C GLY A 60 38.98 -9.02 36.87
N ILE A 61 38.66 -9.01 35.57
CA ILE A 61 38.84 -7.84 34.70
C ILE A 61 37.60 -6.95 34.83
N ILE A 62 37.62 -6.05 35.81
CA ILE A 62 36.53 -5.10 36.06
C ILE A 62 37.05 -3.69 35.82
N THR A 63 36.58 -3.06 34.74
CA THR A 63 36.88 -1.67 34.38
C THR A 63 35.59 -0.87 34.20
N SER A 64 35.68 0.47 34.23
CA SER A 64 34.53 1.33 33.91
C SER A 64 34.01 1.10 32.49
N ALA A 65 34.89 0.80 31.53
CA ALA A 65 34.54 0.49 30.15
C ALA A 65 33.66 -0.77 30.03
N THR A 66 33.97 -1.84 30.77
CA THR A 66 33.17 -3.07 30.80
C THR A 66 31.75 -2.84 31.33
N LYS A 67 31.57 -1.94 32.31
CA LYS A 67 30.23 -1.58 32.83
C LYS A 67 29.41 -0.83 31.78
N ASN A 68 30.00 0.18 31.13
CA ASN A 68 29.32 0.95 30.10
C ASN A 68 28.88 0.06 28.94
N ARG A 69 29.79 -0.81 28.48
CA ARG A 69 29.50 -1.73 27.38
C ARG A 69 28.41 -2.75 27.74
N LEU A 70 28.34 -3.19 28.98
CA LEU A 70 27.30 -4.10 29.46
C LEU A 70 25.92 -3.42 29.45
N ASN A 71 25.82 -2.18 29.93
CA ASN A 71 24.58 -1.39 29.86
C ASN A 71 24.10 -1.16 28.41
N GLU A 72 25.02 -0.88 27.48
CA GLU A 72 24.70 -0.73 26.06
C GLU A 72 24.12 -2.03 25.49
N LEU A 73 24.74 -3.17 25.79
CA LEU A 73 24.27 -4.48 25.34
C LEU A 73 22.91 -4.85 25.92
N GLU A 74 22.65 -4.57 27.20
CA GLU A 74 21.33 -4.78 27.82
C GLU A 74 20.24 -3.95 27.14
N THR A 75 20.55 -2.69 26.83
CA THR A 75 19.63 -1.80 26.10
C THR A 75 19.36 -2.35 24.69
N LEU A 76 20.40 -2.78 23.97
CA LEU A 76 20.26 -3.37 22.64
C LEU A 76 19.46 -4.67 22.65
N ILE A 77 19.69 -5.55 23.62
CA ILE A 77 18.93 -6.81 23.76
C ILE A 77 17.45 -6.52 23.99
N THR A 78 17.14 -5.55 24.85
CA THR A 78 15.76 -5.13 25.13
C THR A 78 15.09 -4.55 23.88
N GLN A 79 15.81 -3.73 23.11
CA GLN A 79 15.34 -3.21 21.84
C GLN A 79 15.06 -4.33 20.82
N TYR A 80 15.99 -5.28 20.67
CA TYR A 80 15.79 -6.43 19.79
C TYR A 80 14.62 -7.32 20.24
N ASP A 81 14.43 -7.51 21.54
CA ASP A 81 13.30 -8.26 22.08
C ASP A 81 11.96 -7.59 21.73
N PHE A 82 11.88 -6.28 21.87
CA PHE A 82 10.71 -5.50 21.44
C PHE A 82 10.47 -5.62 19.92
N ASP A 83 11.52 -5.47 19.11
CA ASP A 83 11.41 -5.55 17.65
C ASP A 83 11.01 -6.96 17.17
N ILE A 84 11.53 -8.01 17.82
CA ILE A 84 11.15 -9.41 17.55
C ILE A 84 9.68 -9.64 17.87
N GLN A 85 9.20 -9.18 19.03
CA GLN A 85 7.79 -9.31 19.41
C GLN A 85 6.88 -8.57 18.43
N GLN A 86 7.26 -7.35 18.05
CA GLN A 86 6.52 -6.57 17.07
C GLN A 86 6.45 -7.27 15.71
N GLU A 87 7.57 -7.85 15.25
CA GLU A 87 7.61 -8.54 13.96
C GLU A 87 6.83 -9.86 13.99
N LYS A 88 6.91 -10.63 15.09
CA LYS A 88 6.10 -11.84 15.30
C LYS A 88 4.60 -11.52 15.26
N ALA A 89 4.18 -10.42 15.90
CA ALA A 89 2.79 -9.99 15.88
C ALA A 89 2.32 -9.61 14.46
N LYS A 90 3.18 -9.04 13.62
CA LYS A 90 2.86 -8.76 12.20
C LYS A 90 2.67 -10.05 11.40
N THR A 91 3.59 -11.01 11.53
CA THR A 91 3.50 -12.30 10.83
C THR A 91 2.25 -13.10 11.23
N GLN A 92 1.75 -12.94 12.46
CA GLN A 92 0.56 -13.65 12.95
C GLN A 92 -0.78 -13.08 12.45
N SER A 93 -0.80 -11.89 11.85
CA SER A 93 -2.02 -11.24 11.37
C SER A 93 -2.31 -11.65 9.93
N TYR A 94 -3.04 -12.75 9.74
CA TYR A 94 -3.47 -13.22 8.42
C TYR A 94 -4.85 -12.69 8.05
N LEU A 95 -4.97 -12.12 6.85
CA LEU A 95 -6.25 -11.75 6.27
C LEU A 95 -6.89 -12.97 5.61
N THR A 96 -8.07 -13.38 6.11
CA THR A 96 -8.85 -14.44 5.48
C THR A 96 -9.50 -13.94 4.20
N VAL A 97 -9.81 -14.86 3.29
CA VAL A 97 -10.47 -14.52 2.02
C VAL A 97 -11.82 -13.84 2.31
N GLU A 98 -12.56 -14.33 3.30
CA GLU A 98 -13.86 -13.83 3.72
C GLU A 98 -13.78 -12.38 4.21
N GLN A 99 -12.79 -12.06 5.05
CA GLN A 99 -12.57 -10.69 5.52
C GLN A 99 -12.31 -9.73 4.36
N VAL A 100 -11.53 -10.16 3.36
CA VAL A 100 -11.27 -9.36 2.17
C VAL A 100 -12.54 -9.22 1.32
N LYS A 101 -13.34 -10.28 1.16
CA LYS A 101 -14.63 -10.20 0.45
C LYS A 101 -15.59 -9.21 1.12
N GLU A 102 -15.74 -9.29 2.43
CA GLU A 102 -16.58 -8.35 3.19
C GLU A 102 -16.12 -6.91 3.02
N TYR A 103 -14.81 -6.69 3.08
CA TYR A 103 -14.23 -5.37 2.82
C TYR A 103 -14.56 -4.87 1.41
N LEU A 104 -14.34 -5.68 0.38
CA LEU A 104 -14.63 -5.31 -1.02
C LEU A 104 -16.13 -5.03 -1.24
N ARG A 105 -17.01 -5.83 -0.63
CA ARG A 105 -18.47 -5.64 -0.72
C ARG A 105 -18.94 -4.30 -0.15
N LYS A 106 -18.24 -3.74 0.84
CA LYS A 106 -18.54 -2.40 1.36
C LYS A 106 -18.40 -1.31 0.30
N PHE A 107 -17.49 -1.46 -0.67
CA PHE A 107 -17.30 -0.50 -1.77
C PHE A 107 -18.29 -0.71 -2.91
N VAL A 108 -18.64 -1.97 -3.17
CA VAL A 108 -19.60 -2.34 -4.21
C VAL A 108 -21.01 -1.87 -3.85
N ASN A 109 -21.39 -2.00 -2.59
CA ASN A 109 -22.70 -1.61 -2.08
C ASN A 109 -22.73 -0.17 -1.55
N ALA A 110 -21.67 0.61 -1.75
CA ALA A 110 -21.59 1.96 -1.23
C ALA A 110 -22.54 2.89 -1.98
N ASP A 111 -23.19 3.80 -1.24
CA ASP A 111 -24.08 4.79 -1.83
C ASP A 111 -23.26 5.80 -2.65
N THR A 112 -23.32 5.65 -3.96
CA THR A 112 -22.62 6.55 -4.90
C THR A 112 -23.26 7.93 -4.97
N THR A 113 -24.39 8.20 -4.29
CA THR A 113 -24.93 9.55 -4.20
C THR A 113 -24.10 10.44 -3.26
N ASP A 114 -23.46 9.87 -2.24
CA ASP A 114 -22.61 10.59 -1.28
C ASP A 114 -21.25 10.98 -1.88
N LEU A 115 -20.91 12.26 -1.80
CA LEU A 115 -19.63 12.80 -2.26
C LEU A 115 -18.43 12.15 -1.56
N ASN A 116 -18.53 11.80 -0.27
CA ASN A 116 -17.42 11.19 0.47
C ASN A 116 -17.12 9.78 -0.05
N VAL A 117 -18.16 9.01 -0.33
CA VAL A 117 -18.06 7.67 -0.93
C VAL A 117 -17.46 7.76 -2.33
N ARG A 118 -17.89 8.72 -3.16
CA ARG A 118 -17.31 8.94 -4.49
C ARG A 118 -15.82 9.24 -4.42
N LYS A 119 -15.41 10.14 -3.51
CA LYS A 119 -13.98 10.47 -3.29
C LYS A 119 -13.19 9.25 -2.84
N LEU A 120 -13.75 8.45 -1.94
CA LEU A 120 -13.12 7.22 -1.45
C LEU A 120 -12.90 6.20 -2.59
N ILE A 121 -13.89 5.97 -3.43
CA ILE A 121 -13.78 5.04 -4.57
C ILE A 121 -12.67 5.49 -5.52
N ILE A 122 -12.65 6.78 -5.88
CA ILE A 122 -11.63 7.34 -6.77
C ILE A 122 -10.23 7.19 -6.16
N ASN A 123 -10.05 7.62 -4.90
CA ASN A 123 -8.75 7.56 -4.22
C ASN A 123 -8.23 6.13 -4.02
N THR A 124 -9.14 5.15 -3.91
CA THR A 124 -8.77 3.75 -3.65
C THR A 124 -8.39 3.04 -4.94
N PHE A 125 -9.22 3.15 -5.97
CA PHE A 125 -9.10 2.31 -7.16
C PHE A 125 -8.42 3.01 -8.33
N VAL A 126 -8.53 4.33 -8.45
CA VAL A 126 -8.05 5.07 -9.62
C VAL A 126 -6.68 5.66 -9.32
N ARG A 127 -5.75 5.42 -10.26
CA ARG A 127 -4.41 5.97 -10.22
C ARG A 127 -4.37 7.30 -10.97
N ASP A 128 -4.72 7.25 -12.25
CA ASP A 128 -4.63 8.38 -13.18
C ASP A 128 -5.83 8.40 -14.12
N VAL A 129 -6.21 9.62 -14.54
CA VAL A 129 -7.23 9.85 -15.58
C VAL A 129 -6.59 10.69 -16.68
N ILE A 130 -6.47 10.14 -17.87
CA ILE A 130 -5.89 10.80 -19.05
C ILE A 130 -7.02 11.12 -20.01
N LEU A 131 -7.18 12.41 -20.30
CA LEU A 131 -8.20 12.93 -21.20
C LEU A 131 -7.60 13.16 -22.58
N TYR A 132 -8.14 12.47 -23.59
CA TYR A 132 -7.88 12.72 -25.00
C TYR A 132 -9.09 13.44 -25.63
N ASN A 133 -8.95 13.85 -26.89
CA ASN A 133 -10.04 14.51 -27.61
C ASN A 133 -11.26 13.60 -27.79
N ASP A 134 -11.04 12.30 -28.05
CA ASP A 134 -12.09 11.36 -28.44
C ASP A 134 -12.40 10.31 -27.36
N ASN A 135 -11.54 10.17 -26.34
CA ASN A 135 -11.65 9.12 -25.32
C ASN A 135 -11.03 9.53 -23.97
N ILE A 136 -11.45 8.83 -22.92
CA ILE A 136 -10.88 8.95 -21.58
C ILE A 136 -10.24 7.62 -21.23
N VAL A 137 -8.98 7.65 -20.82
CA VAL A 137 -8.25 6.49 -20.30
C VAL A 137 -8.18 6.60 -18.78
N ILE A 138 -8.71 5.59 -18.09
CA ILE A 138 -8.65 5.48 -16.64
C ILE A 138 -7.68 4.36 -16.30
N THR A 139 -6.66 4.66 -15.52
CA THR A 139 -5.69 3.67 -15.07
C THR A 139 -5.93 3.33 -13.60
N TYR A 140 -6.01 2.04 -13.28
CA TYR A 140 -6.30 1.57 -11.92
C TYR A 140 -5.03 1.32 -11.08
N ASN A 141 -5.20 1.20 -9.77
CA ASN A 141 -4.15 0.78 -8.85
C ASN A 141 -4.01 -0.77 -8.88
N PHE A 142 -3.16 -1.30 -9.76
CA PHE A 142 -2.94 -2.76 -9.91
C PHE A 142 -1.52 -3.23 -9.57
N LYS A 143 -0.57 -2.32 -9.30
CA LYS A 143 0.83 -2.61 -8.92
C LYS A 143 1.29 -1.60 -7.87
N ASP A 144 2.09 -2.05 -6.91
CA ASP A 144 2.93 -1.13 -6.11
C ASP A 144 4.00 -0.56 -7.03
N VAL A 145 3.66 0.54 -7.71
CA VAL A 145 4.66 1.33 -8.42
C VAL A 145 5.37 2.15 -7.35
N ALA A 146 6.66 1.91 -7.16
CA ALA A 146 7.46 2.62 -6.20
C ALA A 146 7.48 4.13 -6.56
N GLY A 147 6.70 4.92 -5.83
CA GLY A 147 6.74 6.37 -5.89
C GLY A 147 5.71 7.04 -6.82
N VAL A 148 5.56 8.33 -6.61
CA VAL A 148 4.74 9.22 -7.43
C VAL A 148 5.46 9.43 -8.76
N THR A 149 5.15 8.62 -9.76
CA THR A 149 5.52 8.93 -11.14
C THR A 149 4.79 10.24 -11.48
N GLN A 150 5.53 11.34 -11.65
CA GLN A 150 4.92 12.47 -12.34
C GLN A 150 4.49 11.97 -13.72
N VAL A 151 3.30 12.36 -14.16
CA VAL A 151 2.81 11.91 -15.47
C VAL A 151 3.70 12.57 -16.52
N THR A 152 4.69 11.82 -17.02
CA THR A 152 5.60 12.25 -18.08
C THR A 152 5.09 11.79 -19.44
N LYS A 153 5.61 12.38 -20.52
CA LYS A 153 5.22 12.01 -21.89
C LYS A 153 5.60 10.56 -22.20
N GLU A 154 6.74 10.10 -21.69
CA GLU A 154 7.23 8.73 -21.82
C GLU A 154 6.27 7.75 -21.12
N TYR A 155 5.82 8.10 -19.90
CA TYR A 155 4.86 7.29 -19.16
C TYR A 155 3.51 7.14 -19.88
N VAL A 156 3.02 8.22 -20.49
CA VAL A 156 1.78 8.18 -21.29
C VAL A 156 1.95 7.27 -22.51
N LYS A 157 3.10 7.32 -23.18
CA LYS A 157 3.41 6.45 -24.32
C LYS A 157 3.42 4.97 -23.94
N ASP A 158 3.97 4.63 -22.77
CA ASP A 158 3.96 3.26 -22.26
C ASP A 158 2.52 2.77 -21.97
N ILE A 159 1.63 3.67 -21.54
CA ILE A 159 0.19 3.36 -21.36
C ILE A 159 -0.48 3.14 -22.71
N GLU A 160 -0.22 3.98 -23.71
CA GLU A 160 -0.78 3.83 -25.05
C GLU A 160 -0.40 2.49 -25.68
N GLN A 161 0.87 2.08 -25.56
CA GLN A 161 1.34 0.76 -26.02
C GLN A 161 0.64 -0.39 -25.30
N GLN A 162 0.43 -0.26 -23.98
CA GLN A 162 -0.30 -1.26 -23.21
C GLN A 162 -1.75 -1.38 -23.67
N ILE A 163 -2.41 -0.26 -23.99
CA ILE A 163 -3.79 -0.26 -24.52
C ILE A 163 -3.86 -0.95 -25.88
N GLU A 164 -2.91 -0.67 -26.78
CA GLU A 164 -2.86 -1.29 -28.10
C GLU A 164 -2.63 -2.81 -28.02
N SER A 165 -1.82 -3.27 -27.06
CA SER A 165 -1.56 -4.69 -26.82
C SER A 165 -2.64 -5.43 -26.03
N ALA A 166 -3.60 -4.71 -25.44
CA ALA A 166 -4.58 -5.30 -24.53
C ALA A 166 -5.70 -6.04 -25.28
N ASP A 167 -6.22 -7.09 -24.65
CA ASP A 167 -7.40 -7.79 -25.14
C ASP A 167 -8.61 -6.83 -25.19
N PRO A 168 -9.42 -6.82 -26.27
CA PRO A 168 -10.60 -5.96 -26.38
C PRO A 168 -11.60 -6.09 -25.22
N SER A 169 -11.65 -7.25 -24.55
CA SER A 169 -12.49 -7.48 -23.36
C SER A 169 -11.99 -6.74 -22.11
N ALA A 170 -10.71 -6.36 -22.06
CA ALA A 170 -10.13 -5.56 -20.98
C ALA A 170 -10.34 -4.05 -21.20
N VAL A 171 -10.59 -3.63 -22.45
CA VAL A 171 -10.94 -2.24 -22.80
C VAL A 171 -12.46 -2.10 -22.70
N SER A 172 -12.95 -1.71 -21.52
CA SER A 172 -14.39 -1.56 -21.31
C SER A 172 -14.95 -0.40 -22.14
N PHE A 173 -15.54 -0.68 -23.30
CA PHE A 173 -16.34 0.30 -24.08
C PHE A 173 -17.68 0.56 -23.37
N ILE A 174 -17.66 1.13 -22.17
CA ILE A 174 -18.88 1.55 -21.48
C ILE A 174 -19.18 2.98 -21.91
N LYS A 175 -20.11 3.15 -22.86
CA LYS A 175 -20.71 4.44 -23.24
C LYS A 175 -21.25 5.12 -21.97
N SER A 176 -20.62 6.21 -21.52
CA SER A 176 -21.20 7.10 -20.52
C SER A 176 -21.66 8.41 -21.16
N SER A 177 -22.75 8.95 -20.62
CA SER A 177 -23.47 10.14 -21.09
C SER A 177 -22.63 11.42 -21.11
N ASN A 178 -22.82 12.20 -22.18
CA ASN A 178 -22.45 13.59 -22.48
C ASN A 178 -21.46 14.30 -21.53
N ILE A 179 -20.27 14.63 -22.08
CA ILE A 179 -19.49 15.79 -21.65
C ILE A 179 -20.23 17.03 -22.12
N SER A 180 -20.69 17.90 -21.20
CA SER A 180 -21.15 19.23 -21.59
C SER A 180 -19.95 20.02 -22.11
N LEU A 181 -19.95 20.34 -23.40
CA LEU A 181 -18.91 21.10 -24.11
C LEU A 181 -18.66 22.52 -23.56
N ALA A 182 -19.38 22.94 -22.51
CA ALA A 182 -19.36 24.31 -21.98
C ALA A 182 -18.11 24.66 -21.15
N MET A 183 -17.23 23.69 -20.85
CA MET A 183 -15.99 23.92 -20.09
C MET A 183 -14.71 23.53 -20.86
N THR A 184 -14.80 23.31 -22.17
CA THR A 184 -13.60 23.10 -22.99
C THR A 184 -12.94 24.46 -23.27
N PRO A 185 -11.63 24.63 -23.00
CA PRO A 185 -10.93 25.85 -23.38
C PRO A 185 -10.99 25.99 -24.92
N THR A 186 -11.49 27.13 -25.39
CA THR A 186 -11.42 27.48 -26.81
C THR A 186 -9.96 27.76 -27.20
N LYS A 187 -9.51 27.15 -28.30
CA LYS A 187 -8.13 27.28 -28.80
C LYS A 187 -7.82 28.73 -29.21
N PRO A 188 -6.62 29.26 -28.92
CA PRO A 188 -5.89 30.04 -29.89
C PRO A 188 -4.99 29.13 -30.75
N ASN A 189 -4.74 29.57 -31.98
CA ASN A 189 -4.09 28.82 -33.05
C ASN A 189 -2.68 28.31 -32.70
N SER A 190 -2.41 27.10 -33.18
CA SER A 190 -1.11 26.47 -33.51
C SER A 190 0.14 26.99 -32.77
N ASN A 191 0.55 26.25 -31.74
CA ASN A 191 1.92 25.72 -31.53
C ASN A 191 2.25 25.49 -30.04
N GLU A 192 1.35 24.93 -29.23
CA GLU A 192 1.75 24.30 -27.96
C GLU A 192 0.84 23.10 -27.64
N LEU A 193 1.46 21.93 -27.45
CA LEU A 193 0.81 20.72 -26.92
C LEU A 193 0.57 20.89 -25.42
N GLY A 194 -0.53 21.56 -25.08
CA GLY A 194 -1.02 21.68 -23.71
C GLY A 194 -1.75 20.41 -23.28
N PHE A 195 -1.06 19.53 -22.56
CA PHE A 195 -1.68 18.42 -21.84
C PHE A 195 -2.25 18.94 -20.52
N CYS A 196 -3.58 18.89 -20.36
CA CYS A 196 -4.22 19.21 -19.10
C CYS A 196 -4.19 17.98 -18.18
N PHE A 197 -3.22 17.94 -17.26
CA PHE A 197 -3.17 16.95 -16.20
C PHE A 197 -4.01 17.42 -15.01
N LEU A 198 -5.19 16.82 -14.82
CA LEU A 198 -5.94 17.02 -13.58
C LEU A 198 -5.39 16.08 -12.50
N ARG A 199 -4.44 16.59 -11.71
CA ARG A 199 -3.97 15.88 -10.51
C ARG A 199 -5.05 15.94 -9.45
N ILE A 200 -5.81 14.87 -9.29
CA ILE A 200 -6.76 14.73 -8.18
C ILE A 200 -5.96 14.37 -6.91
N ARG A 201 -5.31 15.37 -6.31
CA ARG A 201 -4.79 15.26 -4.93
C ARG A 201 -5.06 16.56 -4.19
N ASP A 202 -6.19 16.58 -3.50
CA ASP A 202 -6.49 17.58 -2.49
C ASP A 202 -5.41 17.49 -1.39
N SER A 203 -4.67 18.59 -1.21
CA SER A 203 -3.52 18.68 -0.30
C SER A 203 -3.95 18.92 1.15
N ASN A 204 -4.98 18.19 1.63
CA ASN A 204 -5.40 18.33 3.03
C ASN A 204 -6.15 17.11 3.60
N VAL A 205 -5.65 15.90 3.33
CA VAL A 205 -6.09 14.70 4.05
C VAL A 205 -4.87 14.12 4.75
N ARG A 206 -4.87 14.24 6.08
CA ARG A 206 -3.88 13.59 6.95
C ARG A 206 -3.76 12.13 6.55
N HIS A 207 -2.52 11.66 6.49
CA HIS A 207 -2.12 10.31 6.16
C HIS A 207 -3.11 9.26 6.70
N CYS A 208 -3.92 8.72 5.80
CA CYS A 208 -4.63 7.47 6.00
C CYS A 208 -4.75 6.79 4.64
N ALA A 209 -3.59 6.45 4.06
CA ALA A 209 -3.55 5.24 3.27
C ALA A 209 -3.67 4.10 4.29
N PRO A 210 -4.71 3.24 4.25
CA PRO A 210 -4.54 1.93 4.84
C PRO A 210 -3.52 1.23 3.96
N GLN A 211 -2.23 1.42 4.26
CA GLN A 211 -1.31 0.36 3.92
C GLN A 211 -1.94 -0.88 4.59
N LEU A 212 -2.28 -1.90 3.80
CA LEU A 212 -2.48 -3.25 4.33
C LEU A 212 -1.14 -3.72 4.89
N ARG A 213 -0.63 -3.03 5.91
CA ARG A 213 0.36 -3.57 6.82
C ARG A 213 -0.40 -4.48 7.75
N CYS A 214 0.22 -5.61 8.06
CA CYS A 214 -0.24 -6.55 9.06
C CYS A 214 -0.80 -5.77 10.26
N ALA A 215 -2.12 -5.85 10.44
CA ALA A 215 -2.79 -5.14 11.51
C ALA A 215 -2.28 -5.74 12.83
N LEU A 216 -1.56 -4.93 13.61
CA LEU A 216 -1.21 -5.27 14.98
C LEU A 216 -2.50 -5.30 15.80
N PRO A 217 -2.81 -6.38 16.53
CA PRO A 217 -3.85 -6.31 17.54
C PRO A 217 -3.34 -5.42 18.67
N TYR A 218 -3.93 -4.23 18.82
CA TYR A 218 -3.72 -3.39 20.01
C TYR A 218 -4.26 -4.14 21.22
N GLY A 219 -3.38 -4.58 22.10
CA GLY A 219 -3.73 -5.14 23.40
C GLY A 219 -4.37 -4.08 24.28
N GLN A 220 -5.55 -4.40 24.82
CA GLN A 220 -6.10 -3.75 26.00
C GLN A 220 -5.16 -4.00 27.19
N ALA A 221 -4.32 -3.03 27.48
CA ALA A 221 -3.73 -2.89 28.81
C ALA A 221 -4.69 -2.05 29.65
N ALA A 222 -5.64 -2.72 30.31
CA ALA A 222 -6.30 -2.15 31.48
C ALA A 222 -5.26 -2.10 32.61
N ARG A 223 -4.96 -0.87 33.08
CA ARG A 223 -4.26 -0.62 34.33
C ARG A 223 -5.26 -0.76 35.48
N ASP A 224 -4.75 -1.31 36.58
CA ASP A 224 -5.19 -1.21 37.99
C ASP A 224 -6.67 -1.48 38.32
#